data_AF-A0A6J4UIK9-F1
#
_entry.id   AF-A0A6J4UIK9-F1
#
_cell.length_a   1.000
_cell.length_b   1.000
_cell.length_c   1.000
_cell.angle_alpha   90.00
_cell.angle_beta   90.00
_cell.angle_gamma   90.00
#
_symmetry.space_group_name_H-M   'P 1'
#
loop_
_entity.id
_entity.type
_entity.pdbx_description
1 polymer ?
#
loop_
_entity_poly.entity_id
_entity_poly.type
_entity_poly.pdbx_seq_one_letter_code
_entity_poly.pdbx_strand_id
1 'polypeptide(L)'
;MRCPHCQSEQVIKNGNHRLQDGTPMQNYLCKSCHKRFSERTGTPMARLRTPTSIVSLALNMRSEGMGVRASGRVLTKSHTTILRWQQRLAEQADAWSPPAPESSEVTLEHDELYTRVGENLPPQ
;
A
#
# COMPACT_ATOMS: atom_id res chain seq x y z
N MET A 1 -17.13 2.90 15.01
CA MET A 1 -15.89 2.31 14.46
C MET A 1 -15.68 0.96 15.12
N ARG A 2 -15.40 -0.10 14.34
CA ARG A 2 -15.07 -1.44 14.86
C ARG A 2 -13.57 -1.65 14.83
N CYS A 3 -13.06 -2.46 15.76
CA CYS A 3 -11.64 -2.82 15.79
C CYS A 3 -11.28 -3.65 14.54
N PRO A 4 -10.29 -3.26 13.72
CA PRO A 4 -9.90 -4.02 12.53
C PRO A 4 -9.26 -5.38 12.85
N HIS A 5 -8.96 -5.66 14.12
CA HIS A 5 -8.32 -6.91 14.54
C HIS A 5 -9.27 -7.95 15.14
N CYS A 6 -10.40 -7.52 15.71
CA CYS A 6 -11.33 -8.42 16.41
C CYS A 6 -12.80 -8.04 16.22
N GLN A 7 -13.09 -7.02 15.41
CA GLN A 7 -14.42 -6.51 15.09
C GLN A 7 -15.25 -5.96 16.27
N SER A 8 -14.73 -6.01 17.51
CA SER A 8 -15.36 -5.43 18.69
C SER A 8 -15.63 -3.92 18.54
N GLU A 9 -16.72 -3.48 19.12
CA GLU A 9 -17.14 -2.07 19.19
C GLU A 9 -16.55 -1.33 20.41
N GLN A 10 -15.85 -2.04 21.30
CA GLN A 10 -15.19 -1.46 22.47
C GLN A 10 -13.90 -0.72 22.07
N VAL A 11 -14.05 0.41 21.38
CA VAL A 11 -12.94 1.22 20.85
C VAL A 11 -12.94 2.60 21.51
N ILE A 12 -11.78 3.01 22.03
CA ILE A 12 -11.59 4.36 22.59
C ILE A 12 -10.52 5.14 21.82
N LYS A 13 -10.59 6.47 21.88
CA LYS A 13 -9.51 7.36 21.42
C LYS A 13 -8.28 7.20 22.34
N ASN A 14 -7.09 7.14 21.76
CA ASN A 14 -5.83 6.90 22.46
C ASN A 14 -4.73 7.88 21.98
N GLY A 15 -5.01 9.17 22.12
CA GLY A 15 -4.15 10.26 21.64
C GLY A 15 -4.13 10.39 20.12
N ASN A 16 -3.33 11.32 19.62
CA ASN A 16 -3.14 11.56 18.19
C ASN A 16 -1.64 11.72 17.90
N HIS A 17 -1.29 11.67 16.62
CA HIS A 17 0.03 12.04 16.13
C HIS A 17 -0.13 12.92 14.90
N ARG A 18 0.93 13.64 14.49
CA ARG A 18 0.91 14.45 13.28
C ARG A 18 1.68 13.79 12.15
N LEU A 19 1.15 13.93 10.95
CA LEU A 19 1.85 13.63 9.71
C LEU A 19 2.87 14.73 9.40
N GLN A 20 3.70 14.53 8.38
CA GLN A 20 4.75 15.48 7.99
C GLN A 20 4.20 16.82 7.49
N ASP A 21 2.97 16.84 6.95
CA ASP A 21 2.23 18.06 6.58
C ASP A 21 1.50 18.71 7.78
N GLY A 22 1.64 18.14 8.97
CA GLY A 22 0.95 18.59 10.16
C GLY A 22 -0.49 18.10 10.29
N THR A 23 -1.04 17.32 9.35
CA THR A 23 -2.40 16.76 9.50
C THR A 23 -2.47 15.85 10.75
N PRO A 24 -3.42 16.06 11.69
CA PRO A 24 -3.57 15.20 12.86
C PRO A 24 -4.16 13.85 12.46
N MET A 25 -3.63 12.78 13.06
CA MET A 25 -4.06 11.41 12.85
C MET A 25 -4.45 10.80 14.20
N GLN A 26 -5.72 10.40 14.31
CA GLN A 26 -6.27 9.82 15.53
C GLN A 26 -5.75 8.40 15.72
N ASN A 27 -5.27 8.10 16.93
CA ASN A 27 -4.97 6.73 17.34
C ASN A 27 -6.13 6.19 18.19
N TYR A 28 -6.41 4.90 18.06
CA TYR A 28 -7.45 4.19 18.77
C TYR A 28 -6.85 3.01 19.53
N LEU A 29 -7.53 2.61 20.60
CA LEU A 29 -7.25 1.39 21.37
C LEU A 29 -8.54 0.59 21.50
N CYS A 30 -8.49 -0.68 21.13
CA CYS A 30 -9.57 -1.61 21.43
C CYS A 30 -9.45 -2.11 22.87
N LYS A 31 -10.51 -2.03 23.67
CA LYS A 31 -10.56 -2.55 25.04
C LYS A 31 -10.78 -4.06 25.11
N SER A 32 -11.30 -4.67 24.05
CA SER A 32 -11.51 -6.11 23.97
C SER A 32 -10.23 -6.88 23.62
N CYS A 33 -9.45 -6.44 22.63
CA CYS A 33 -8.21 -7.13 22.22
C CYS A 33 -6.92 -6.38 22.54
N HIS A 34 -7.01 -5.21 23.17
CA HIS A 34 -5.88 -4.34 23.57
C HIS A 34 -4.95 -3.87 22.43
N LYS A 35 -5.30 -4.12 21.17
CA LYS A 35 -4.53 -3.65 20.01
C LYS A 35 -4.81 -2.18 19.71
N ARG A 36 -3.76 -1.48 19.28
CA ARG A 36 -3.80 -0.08 18.82
C ARG A 36 -3.93 -0.02 17.30
N PHE A 37 -4.71 0.93 16.81
CA PHE A 37 -4.90 1.13 15.37
C PHE A 37 -5.21 2.60 15.06
N SER A 38 -5.20 2.96 13.79
CA SER A 38 -5.63 4.26 13.28
C SER A 38 -6.51 4.06 12.04
N GLU A 39 -6.99 5.15 11.46
CA GLU A 39 -7.71 5.13 10.17
C GLU A 39 -6.87 4.53 9.03
N ARG A 40 -5.54 4.51 9.17
CA ARG A 40 -4.61 3.94 8.18
C ARG A 40 -4.30 2.47 8.42
N THR A 41 -4.78 1.86 9.51
CA THR A 41 -4.50 0.44 9.79
C THR A 41 -5.14 -0.45 8.73
N GLY A 42 -4.37 -1.43 8.23
CA GLY A 42 -4.82 -2.32 7.16
C GLY A 42 -4.66 -1.73 5.75
N THR A 43 -4.02 -0.56 5.61
CA THR A 43 -3.72 0.05 4.32
C THR A 43 -2.21 0.13 4.09
N PRO A 44 -1.73 0.31 2.83
CA PRO A 44 -0.33 0.61 2.56
C PRO A 44 0.21 1.85 3.29
N MET A 45 -0.70 2.74 3.74
CA MET A 45 -0.38 3.96 4.49
C MET A 45 -0.13 3.70 5.98
N ALA A 46 -0.35 2.48 6.46
CA ALA A 46 -0.16 2.13 7.86
C ALA A 46 1.26 2.50 8.33
N ARG A 47 1.32 3.16 9.50
CA ARG A 47 2.56 3.58 10.17
C ARG A 47 3.44 4.56 9.36
N LEU A 48 2.94 5.12 8.24
CA LEU A 48 3.62 6.20 7.54
C LEU A 48 3.27 7.55 8.16
N ARG A 49 4.29 8.36 8.43
CA ARG A 49 4.13 9.79 8.75
C ARG A 49 3.97 10.65 7.50
N THR A 50 4.33 10.13 6.32
CA THR A 50 4.14 10.84 5.06
C THR A 50 2.65 10.98 4.75
N PRO A 51 2.20 12.13 4.23
CA PRO A 51 0.81 12.33 3.81
C PRO A 51 0.41 11.33 2.72
N THR A 52 -0.86 10.93 2.72
CA THR A 52 -1.38 9.96 1.74
C THR A 52 -1.20 10.50 0.33
N SER A 53 -1.45 11.81 0.13
CA SER A 53 -1.30 12.49 -1.16
C SER A 53 0.09 12.32 -1.77
N ILE A 54 1.16 12.43 -0.96
CA ILE A 54 2.54 12.28 -1.44
C ILE A 54 2.85 10.83 -1.82
N VAL A 55 2.39 9.87 -1.02
CA VAL A 55 2.60 8.44 -1.31
C VAL A 55 1.81 8.05 -2.56
N SER A 56 0.55 8.45 -2.66
CA SER A 56 -0.31 8.23 -3.84
C SER A 56 0.28 8.87 -5.09
N LEU A 57 0.79 10.11 -5.00
CA LEU A 57 1.46 10.75 -6.13
C LEU A 57 2.70 9.97 -6.55
N ALA A 58 3.53 9.51 -5.60
CA ALA A 58 4.68 8.67 -5.92
C ALA A 58 4.27 7.39 -6.66
N LEU A 59 3.23 6.70 -6.19
CA LEU A 59 2.72 5.49 -6.81
C LEU A 59 2.17 5.76 -8.21
N ASN A 60 1.40 6.82 -8.40
CA ASN A 60 0.89 7.24 -9.71
C ASN A 60 2.03 7.54 -10.68
N MET A 61 3.04 8.31 -10.28
CA MET A 61 4.21 8.57 -11.13
C MET A 61 4.88 7.26 -11.58
N ARG A 62 4.93 6.26 -10.69
CA ARG A 62 5.52 4.95 -11.02
C ARG A 62 4.64 4.14 -11.96
N SER A 63 3.32 4.19 -11.80
CA SER A 63 2.37 3.55 -12.72
C SER A 63 2.39 4.19 -14.11
N GLU A 64 2.58 5.50 -14.19
CA GLU A 64 2.76 6.27 -15.44
C GLU A 64 4.17 6.10 -16.07
N GLY A 65 4.96 5.12 -15.61
CA GLY A 65 6.26 4.78 -16.20
C GLY A 65 7.44 5.64 -15.78
N MET A 66 7.29 6.57 -14.82
CA MET A 66 8.42 7.36 -14.34
C MET A 66 9.43 6.46 -13.60
N GLY A 67 10.71 6.60 -13.96
CA GLY A 67 11.80 5.89 -13.30
C GLY A 67 11.91 6.25 -11.81
N VAL A 68 12.18 5.25 -10.95
CA VAL A 68 12.18 5.41 -9.49
C VAL A 68 13.07 6.54 -8.97
N ARG A 69 14.24 6.74 -9.59
CA ARG A 69 15.16 7.84 -9.23
C ARG A 69 14.62 9.20 -9.68
N ALA A 70 13.93 9.26 -10.81
CA ALA A 70 13.28 10.48 -11.30
C ALA A 70 12.14 10.89 -10.37
N SER A 71 11.26 9.95 -9.98
CA SER A 71 10.22 10.20 -8.98
C SER A 71 10.81 10.65 -7.64
N GLY A 72 11.93 10.06 -7.23
CA GLY A 72 12.67 10.45 -6.03
C GLY A 72 13.14 11.91 -6.05
N ARG A 73 13.64 12.38 -7.20
CA ARG A 73 14.04 13.79 -7.38
C ARG A 73 12.83 14.72 -7.32
N VAL A 74 11.73 14.39 -8.00
CA VAL A 74 10.53 15.25 -8.04
C VAL A 74 9.92 15.41 -6.64
N LEU A 75 9.88 14.34 -5.84
CA LEU A 75 9.26 14.35 -4.52
C LEU A 75 10.23 14.62 -3.37
N THR A 76 11.52 14.81 -3.68
CA THR A 76 12.60 14.93 -2.69
C THR A 76 12.57 13.77 -1.69
N LYS A 77 12.46 12.53 -2.20
CA LYS A 77 12.48 11.28 -1.45
C LYS A 77 13.56 10.36 -1.98
N SER A 78 14.14 9.52 -1.11
CA SER A 78 15.06 8.49 -1.58
C SER A 78 14.32 7.50 -2.48
N HIS A 79 14.99 7.03 -3.53
CA HIS A 79 14.43 5.99 -4.41
C HIS A 79 14.04 4.73 -3.61
N THR A 80 14.80 4.39 -2.55
CA THR A 80 14.51 3.30 -1.62
C THR A 80 13.19 3.49 -0.87
N THR A 81 12.82 4.73 -0.52
CA THR A 81 11.54 5.05 0.12
C THR A 81 10.39 4.79 -0.84
N ILE A 82 10.54 5.19 -2.11
CA ILE A 82 9.52 4.96 -3.14
C ILE A 82 9.35 3.47 -3.41
N LEU A 83 10.45 2.70 -3.54
CA LEU A 83 10.38 1.24 -3.68
C LEU A 83 9.65 0.60 -2.49
N ARG A 84 9.91 1.04 -1.27
CA ARG A 84 9.22 0.54 -0.08
C ARG A 84 7.72 0.83 -0.13
N TRP A 85 7.30 1.99 -0.62
CA TRP A 85 5.87 2.30 -0.78
C TRP A 85 5.21 1.42 -1.84
N GLN A 86 5.89 1.15 -2.96
CA GLN A 86 5.39 0.20 -3.96
C GLN A 86 5.27 -1.21 -3.40
N GLN A 87 6.28 -1.69 -2.68
CA GLN A 87 6.26 -3.02 -2.06
C GLN A 87 5.04 -3.17 -1.13
N ARG A 88 4.76 -2.17 -0.30
CA ARG A 88 3.59 -2.16 0.59
C ARG A 88 2.26 -2.17 -0.15
N LEU A 89 2.19 -1.56 -1.33
CA LEU A 89 1.01 -1.65 -2.18
C LEU A 89 0.90 -3.03 -2.83
N ALA A 90 2.02 -3.58 -3.32
CA ALA A 90 2.07 -4.90 -3.92
C ALA A 90 1.66 -6.02 -2.94
N GLU A 91 1.97 -5.89 -1.66
CA GLU A 91 1.50 -6.77 -0.58
C GLU A 91 -0.04 -6.77 -0.39
N GLN A 92 -0.78 -5.89 -1.09
CA GLN A 92 -2.25 -5.87 -1.11
C GLN A 92 -2.84 -6.42 -2.43
N ALA A 93 -2.00 -6.88 -3.37
CA ALA A 93 -2.44 -7.28 -4.70
C ALA A 93 -3.42 -8.46 -4.69
N ASP A 94 -3.25 -9.42 -3.78
CA ASP A 94 -4.14 -10.59 -3.67
C ASP A 94 -5.59 -10.19 -3.38
N ALA A 95 -5.81 -9.09 -2.67
CA ALA A 95 -7.16 -8.58 -2.42
C ALA A 95 -7.83 -8.01 -3.68
N TRP A 96 -7.06 -7.69 -4.72
CA TRP A 96 -7.52 -7.09 -5.98
C TRP A 96 -7.62 -8.13 -7.11
N SER A 97 -6.93 -9.26 -6.96
CA SER A 97 -6.95 -10.38 -7.90
C SER A 97 -7.42 -11.65 -7.18
N PRO A 98 -8.70 -11.72 -6.78
CA PRO A 98 -9.23 -12.92 -6.15
C PRO A 98 -9.13 -14.14 -7.10
N PRO A 99 -9.03 -15.36 -6.56
CA PRO A 99 -9.01 -16.56 -7.39
C PRO A 99 -10.30 -16.66 -8.21
N ALA A 100 -10.17 -17.20 -9.42
CA ALA A 100 -11.32 -17.50 -10.26
C ALA A 100 -12.25 -18.51 -9.55
N PRO A 101 -13.57 -18.43 -9.75
CA PRO A 101 -14.51 -19.40 -9.20
C PRO A 101 -14.28 -20.81 -9.77
N GLU A 102 -14.67 -21.85 -9.02
CA GLU A 102 -14.48 -23.26 -9.43
C GLU A 102 -15.22 -23.64 -10.73
N SER A 103 -16.37 -23.02 -10.99
CA SER A 103 -17.11 -23.23 -12.23
C SER A 103 -17.75 -21.92 -12.71
N SER A 104 -17.43 -21.57 -13.95
CA SER A 104 -18.07 -20.50 -14.70
C SER A 104 -17.86 -20.76 -16.18
N GLU A 105 -18.90 -20.56 -16.99
CA GLU A 105 -18.74 -20.46 -18.45
C GLU A 105 -18.11 -19.09 -18.75
N VAL A 106 -16.87 -19.08 -19.22
CA VAL A 106 -16.11 -17.86 -19.50
C VAL A 106 -15.30 -18.03 -20.76
N THR A 107 -15.32 -16.99 -21.60
CA THR A 107 -14.35 -16.82 -22.68
C THR A 107 -13.09 -16.19 -22.09
N LEU A 108 -11.96 -16.86 -22.26
CA LEU A 108 -10.65 -16.37 -21.80
C LEU A 108 -9.91 -15.76 -22.99
N GLU A 109 -9.50 -14.50 -22.87
CA GLU A 109 -8.55 -13.86 -23.77
C GLU A 109 -7.18 -13.86 -23.10
N HIS A 110 -6.16 -14.28 -23.84
CA HIS A 110 -4.79 -14.33 -23.35
C HIS A 110 -3.96 -13.26 -24.06
N ASP A 111 -3.17 -12.52 -23.30
CA ASP A 111 -2.21 -11.55 -23.81
C ASP A 111 -0.81 -11.88 -23.27
N GLU A 112 0.23 -11.50 -24.03
CA GLU A 112 1.62 -11.77 -23.68
C GLU A 112 2.42 -10.48 -23.59
N LEU A 113 3.06 -10.27 -22.43
CA LEU A 113 3.98 -9.16 -22.20
C LEU A 113 5.39 -9.70 -21.92
N TYR A 114 6.33 -9.37 -22.82
CA TYR A 114 7.74 -9.69 -22.64
C TYR A 114 8.45 -8.57 -21.88
N THR A 115 9.08 -8.91 -20.76
CA THR A 115 9.92 -7.98 -20.00
C THR A 115 11.20 -8.66 -19.54
N ARG A 116 12.20 -7.85 -19.17
CA ARG A 116 13.48 -8.33 -18.65
C ARG A 116 13.50 -8.21 -17.13
N VAL A 117 13.76 -9.31 -16.46
CA VAL A 117 13.88 -9.37 -15.00
C VAL A 117 15.25 -9.93 -14.64
N GLY A 118 16.02 -9.19 -13.83
CA GLY A 118 17.38 -9.60 -13.45
C GLY A 118 18.41 -9.38 -14.56
N GLU A 119 19.35 -10.31 -14.68
CA GLU A 119 20.44 -10.25 -15.67
C GLU A 119 20.06 -10.97 -16.97
N ASN A 120 20.63 -10.52 -18.10
CA ASN A 120 20.46 -11.23 -19.36
C ASN A 120 21.26 -12.54 -19.29
N LEU A 121 20.57 -13.67 -19.37
CA LEU A 121 21.23 -14.96 -19.57
C LEU A 121 21.72 -15.04 -21.02
N PRO A 122 22.91 -15.60 -21.29
CA PRO A 122 23.34 -15.87 -22.66
C PRO A 122 22.34 -16.81 -23.36
N PRO A 123 22.19 -16.72 -24.69
CA PRO A 123 21.33 -17.63 -25.44
C PRO A 123 21.78 -19.09 -25.24
N GLN A 124 20.83 -19.99 -24.97
CA GLN A 124 21.04 -21.43 -24.90
C GLN A 124 21.02 -22.07 -26.29
#